data_AF-A0A521RJ09-F1
#
_entry.id   AF-A0A521RJ09-F1
#
_cell.length_a   1.000
_cell.length_b   1.000
_cell.length_c   1.000
_cell.angle_alpha   90.00
_cell.angle_beta   90.00
_cell.angle_gamma   90.00
#
_symmetry.space_group_name_H-M   'P 1'
#
loop_
_entity.id
_entity.type
_entity.pdbx_description
1 polymer ?
#
loop_
_entity_poly.entity_id
_entity_poly.type
_entity_poly.pdbx_seq_one_letter_code
_entity_poly.pdbx_strand_id
1 'polypeptide(L)' 'MKAIVGKEGVLIPKEILEGAKEVDIRRERGRIVLTPIKQQTDPAFKLGKKPVDTGKNDGSTRHDQYLY' A
#
# COMPACT_ATOMS: atom_id res chain seq x y z
N MET A 1 -21.36 11.99 16.68
CA MET A 1 -22.14 11.32 15.61
C MET A 1 -22.77 10.05 16.20
N LYS A 2 -23.99 9.69 15.80
CA LYS A 2 -24.63 8.42 16.19
C LYS A 2 -24.84 7.60 14.92
N ALA A 3 -24.50 6.32 14.96
CA ALA A 3 -24.68 5.39 13.85
C ALA A 3 -25.47 4.17 14.31
N ILE A 4 -26.31 3.64 13.43
CA ILE A 4 -27.07 2.42 13.69
C ILE A 4 -26.19 1.23 13.34
N VAL A 5 -26.21 0.21 14.20
CA VAL A 5 -25.56 -1.08 13.93
C VAL A 5 -26.50 -1.87 13.03
N GLY A 6 -26.11 -2.04 11.76
CA GLY A 6 -26.82 -2.88 10.81
C GLY A 6 -26.40 -4.34 10.91
N LYS A 7 -26.93 -5.18 10.01
CA LYS A 7 -26.64 -6.62 9.96
C LYS A 7 -25.14 -6.93 9.81
N GLU A 8 -24.42 -6.08 9.10
CA GLU A 8 -22.97 -6.25 8.82
C GLU A 8 -22.09 -5.38 9.72
N GLY A 9 -22.67 -4.65 10.68
CA GLY A 9 -21.94 -3.78 11.60
C GLY A 9 -22.25 -2.30 11.41
N VAL A 10 -21.25 -1.45 11.68
CA VAL A 10 -21.38 0.02 11.64
C VAL A 10 -20.70 0.55 10.39
N LEU A 11 -21.41 1.34 9.60
CA LEU A 11 -20.84 2.04 8.46
C LEU A 11 -20.12 3.31 8.93
N ILE A 12 -18.84 3.45 8.58
CA ILE A 12 -18.03 4.62 8.92
C ILE A 12 -17.79 5.42 7.62
N PRO A 13 -18.23 6.69 7.56
CA PRO A 13 -17.98 7.54 6.39
C PRO A 13 -16.49 7.68 6.10
N LYS A 14 -16.12 7.60 4.81
CA LYS A 14 -14.71 7.70 4.35
C LYS A 14 -14.05 9.03 4.71
N GLU A 15 -14.83 10.10 4.79
CA GLU A 15 -14.37 11.45 5.18
C GLU A 15 -13.77 11.47 6.59
N ILE A 16 -14.30 10.66 7.52
CA ILE A 16 -13.77 10.52 8.89
C ILE A 16 -12.42 9.80 8.90
N LEU A 17 -12.19 8.95 7.90
CA LEU A 17 -10.93 8.21 7.72
C LEU A 17 -9.93 9.00 6.86
N GLU A 18 -10.18 10.28 6.58
CA GLU A 18 -9.29 11.17 5.82
C GLU A 18 -8.86 10.60 4.45
N GLY A 19 -9.73 9.81 3.80
CA GLY A 19 -9.42 9.18 2.51
C GLY A 19 -8.47 7.98 2.59
N ALA A 20 -8.24 7.43 3.78
CA ALA A 20 -7.46 6.21 3.96
C ALA A 20 -8.06 5.05 3.13
N LYS A 21 -7.20 4.35 2.39
CA LYS A 21 -7.58 3.15 1.63
C LYS A 21 -7.65 1.91 2.50
N GLU A 22 -6.80 1.85 3.52
CA GLU A 22 -6.68 0.73 4.45
C GLU A 22 -6.55 1.27 5.87
N VAL A 23 -7.11 0.53 6.83
CA VAL A 23 -7.06 0.84 8.26
C VAL A 23 -6.69 -0.42 9.03
N ASP A 24 -5.85 -0.26 10.04
CA ASP A 24 -5.62 -1.28 11.05
C ASP A 24 -6.73 -1.17 12.10
N ILE A 25 -7.32 -2.32 12.48
CA ILE A 25 -8.48 -2.39 13.37
C ILE A 25 -8.07 -3.13 14.64
N ARG A 26 -8.10 -2.44 15.78
CA ARG A 26 -7.73 -3.02 17.08
C ARG A 26 -8.84 -2.83 18.10
N ARG A 27 -8.97 -3.81 18.99
CA ARG A 27 -9.86 -3.73 20.15
C ARG A 27 -9.04 -3.44 21.39
N GLU A 28 -9.26 -2.27 21.99
CA GLU A 28 -8.51 -1.81 23.16
C GLU A 28 -9.47 -1.26 24.21
N ARG A 29 -9.42 -1.82 25.42
CA ARG A 29 -10.18 -1.32 26.60
C ARG A 29 -11.67 -1.09 26.31
N GLY A 30 -12.30 -2.01 25.58
CA GLY A 30 -13.71 -1.91 25.19
C GLY A 30 -14.02 -0.96 24.03
N ARG A 31 -12.99 -0.38 23.39
CA ARG A 31 -13.10 0.49 22.22
C ARG A 31 -12.58 -0.23 20.98
N ILE A 32 -13.09 0.17 19.81
CA ILE A 32 -12.49 -0.17 18.52
C ILE A 32 -11.69 1.05 18.08
N VAL A 33 -10.40 0.85 17.83
CA VAL A 33 -9.48 1.87 17.33
C VAL A 33 -9.17 1.56 15.88
N LEU A 34 -9.35 2.55 15.03
CA LEU A 34 -9.04 2.50 13.60
C LEU A 34 -7.85 3.40 13.35
N THR A 35 -6.77 2.85 12.81
CA THR A 35 -5.58 3.62 12.46
C THR A 35 -5.34 3.55 10.95
N PRO A 36 -5.33 4.68 10.23
CA PRO A 36 -4.98 4.70 8.82
C PRO A 36 -3.63 4.04 8.57
N ILE A 37 -3.61 3.06 7.68
CA ILE A 37 -2.35 2.51 7.18
C ILE A 37 -1.88 3.47 6.10
N LYS A 38 -0.79 4.19 6.38
CA LYS A 38 -0.10 4.94 5.34
C LYS A 38 0.36 3.93 4.30
N GLN A 39 -0.25 3.97 3.11
CA GLN A 39 0.27 3.23 1.96
C GLN A 39 1.67 3.80 1.64
N GLN A 40 2.69 3.22 2.25
CA GLN A 40 4.03 3.31 1.72
C GLN A 40 3.95 2.63 0.37
N THR A 41 4.13 3.40 -0.71
CA THR A 41 4.13 2.82 -2.04
C THR A 41 5.23 1.78 -2.06
N ASP A 42 4.88 0.50 -2.15
CA ASP A 42 5.85 -0.59 -2.14
C ASP A 42 6.93 -0.26 -3.19
N PRO A 43 8.21 -0.15 -2.80
CA PRO A 43 9.31 0.08 -3.73
C PRO A 43 9.32 -0.90 -4.90
N ALA A 44 8.78 -2.12 -4.71
CA ALA A 44 8.60 -3.11 -5.77
C ALA A 44 7.76 -2.57 -6.95
N PHE A 45 6.70 -1.79 -6.68
CA PHE A 45 5.90 -1.13 -7.73
C PHE A 45 6.65 0.00 -8.46
N LYS A 46 7.87 0.34 -8.03
CA LYS A 46 8.74 1.32 -8.70
C LYS A 46 9.89 0.66 -9.47
N LEU A 47 10.07 -0.66 -9.37
CA LEU A 47 11.06 -1.38 -10.16
C LEU A 47 10.77 -1.24 -11.67
N GLY A 48 11.82 -1.11 -12.47
CA GLY A 48 11.71 -0.95 -13.92
C GLY A 48 11.20 0.41 -14.42
N LYS A 49 10.75 1.33 -13.54
CA LYS A 49 10.32 2.68 -13.95
C LYS A 49 11.46 3.57 -14.42
N LYS A 50 12.67 3.33 -13.92
CA LYS A 50 13.90 4.00 -14.33
C LYS A 50 14.99 2.94 -14.52
N PRO A 51 14.97 2.19 -15.63
CA PRO A 51 16.02 1.25 -15.93
C PRO A 51 17.33 2.02 -16.14
N VAL A 52 18.45 1.41 -15.77
CA VAL A 52 19.78 1.95 -16.10
C VAL A 52 20.04 1.66 -17.57
N ASP A 53 20.40 2.69 -18.34
CA ASP A 53 20.87 2.49 -19.70
C ASP A 53 22.27 1.89 -19.66
N THR A 54 22.39 0.68 -20.20
CA THR A 54 23.66 -0.07 -20.24
C THR A 54 24.37 0.11 -21.59
N GLY A 55 23.75 0.79 -22.56
CA GLY A 55 24.25 0.87 -23.94
C GLY A 55 24.28 -0.48 -24.66
N LYS A 56 23.65 -1.53 -24.10
CA LYS A 56 23.59 -2.89 -24.65
C LYS A 56 22.12 -3.32 -24.81
N ASN A 57 21.78 -3.76 -26.02
CA ASN A 57 20.41 -4.18 -26.35
C ASN A 57 20.07 -5.57 -25.82
N ASP A 58 21.07 -6.37 -25.44
CA ASP A 58 20.98 -7.75 -24.97
C ASP A 58 21.54 -7.91 -23.53
N GLY A 59 21.70 -6.81 -22.79
CA GLY A 59 22.26 -6.81 -21.44
C GLY A 59 21.48 -7.66 -20.43
N SER A 60 20.16 -7.84 -20.62
CA SER A 60 19.33 -8.73 -19.79
C SER A 60 19.51 -10.22 -20.12
N THR A 61 19.82 -10.56 -21.36
CA THR A 61 19.95 -11.95 -21.84
C THR A 61 21.38 -12.47 -21.75
N ARG A 62 22.37 -11.58 -21.86
CA ARG A 62 23.81 -11.91 -21.86
C ARG A 62 24.55 -11.19 -20.75
N HIS A 63 23.90 -11.03 -19.60
CA HIS A 63 24.42 -10.27 -18.47
C HIS A 63 25.87 -10.66 -18.10
N ASP A 64 26.14 -11.96 -18.04
CA ASP A 64 27.46 -12.53 -17.69
C ASP A 64 28.59 -12.05 -18.60
N GLN A 65 28.29 -11.66 -19.83
CA GLN A 65 29.29 -11.20 -20.81
C GLN A 65 29.67 -9.73 -20.63
N TYR A 66 28.95 -8.99 -19.79
CA TYR A 66 29.17 -7.56 -19.53
C TYR A 66 29.56 -7.27 -18.08
N LEU A 67 29.75 -8.31 -17.25
CA LEU A 67 30.16 -8.20 -15.86
C LEU A 67 31.68 -8.07 -15.66
N TYR A 68 32.48 -8.14 -16.73
CA TYR A 68 33.95 -8.08 -16.71
C TYR A 68 34.51 -7.04 -17.67
#